data_AF-A0A1F9RZA9-F1
#
_entry.id   AF-A0A1F9RZA9-F1
#
_cell.length_a   1.000
_cell.length_b   1.000
_cell.length_c   1.000
_cell.angle_alpha   90.00
_cell.angle_beta   90.00
_cell.angle_gamma   90.00
#
_symmetry.space_group_name_H-M   'P 1'
#
loop_
_entity.id
_entity.type
_entity.pdbx_description
1 polymer ?
#
loop_
_entity_poly.entity_id
_entity_poly.type
_entity_poly.pdbx_seq_one_letter_code
_entity_poly.pdbx_strand_id
1 'polypeptide(L)'
;MITIAKIEAGSTRNVIPETAHMLGTIRTVSERTRERVLEGVERLVKGLAAAHGAEAEVKLIRGYPVTVTMTRASPRSPLTSPPSCSARSGCA
;
A
#
# COMPACT_ATOMS: atom_id res chain seq x y z
N MET A 1 3.43 -2.96 -0.59
CA MET A 1 4.74 -2.74 -1.22
C MET A 1 5.30 -1.42 -0.74
N ILE A 2 6.59 -1.40 -0.42
CA ILE A 2 7.34 -0.20 -0.06
C ILE A 2 8.47 -0.07 -1.07
N THR A 3 8.63 1.11 -1.64
CA THR A 3 9.68 1.37 -2.63
C THR A 3 10.35 2.70 -2.33
N ILE A 4 11.68 2.71 -2.29
CA ILE A 4 12.46 3.95 -2.25
C ILE A 4 12.77 4.32 -3.69
N ALA A 5 12.25 5.47 -4.12
CA ALA A 5 12.35 5.94 -5.50
C ALA A 5 13.53 6.90 -5.71
N LYS A 6 13.96 7.60 -4.65
CA LYS A 6 15.06 8.55 -4.70
C LYS A 6 15.86 8.48 -3.40
N ILE A 7 17.19 8.49 -3.54
CA ILE A 7 18.12 8.65 -2.45
C ILE A 7 19.10 9.73 -2.90
N GLU A 8 19.22 10.80 -2.13
CA GLU A 8 20.15 11.89 -2.36
C GLU A 8 21.01 12.06 -1.11
N ALA A 9 22.32 11.91 -1.26
CA ALA A 9 23.27 12.08 -0.16
C ALA A 9 24.56 12.67 -0.71
N GLY A 10 24.98 13.80 -0.14
CA GLY A 10 26.22 14.47 -0.51
C GLY A 10 26.25 15.12 -1.89
N SER A 11 27.31 15.89 -2.10
CA SER A 11 27.55 16.63 -3.35
C SER A 11 28.86 16.22 -4.04
N THR A 12 29.80 15.59 -3.32
CA THR A 12 31.15 15.26 -3.83
C THR A 12 31.56 13.84 -3.46
N ARG A 13 32.28 13.17 -4.36
CA ARG A 13 32.68 11.75 -4.25
C ARG A 13 33.67 11.39 -3.13
N ASN A 14 34.22 12.37 -2.42
CA ASN A 14 35.27 12.15 -1.42
C ASN A 14 34.97 12.83 -0.07
N VAL A 15 33.71 13.17 0.17
CA VAL A 15 33.25 13.76 1.42
C VAL A 15 32.09 12.92 1.93
N ILE A 16 32.17 12.47 3.17
CA ILE A 16 31.06 11.77 3.83
C ILE A 16 29.97 12.81 4.07
N PRO A 17 28.77 12.63 3.52
CA PRO A 17 27.71 13.62 3.68
C PRO A 17 27.16 13.63 5.09
N GLU A 18 26.91 14.84 5.59
CA GLU A 18 26.26 15.09 6.88
C GLU A 18 24.76 14.75 6.86
N THR A 19 24.13 14.79 5.67
CA THR A 19 22.70 14.53 5.51
C THR A 19 22.41 13.67 4.27
N ALA A 20 21.37 12.85 4.39
CA ALA A 20 20.83 12.04 3.30
C ALA A 20 19.30 12.18 3.29
N HIS A 21 18.75 12.45 2.10
CA HIS A 21 17.31 12.53 1.87
C HIS A 21 16.85 11.32 1.07
N MET A 22 15.80 10.67 1.55
CA MET A 22 15.21 9.51 0.90
C MET A 22 13.73 9.77 0.62
N LEU A 23 13.30 9.51 -0.60
CA LEU A 23 11.91 9.62 -1.02
C LEU A 23 11.45 8.27 -1.55
N GLY A 24 10.28 7.85 -1.08
CA GLY A 24 9.69 6.57 -1.43
C GLY A 24 8.17 6.62 -1.44
N THR A 25 7.58 5.56 -1.98
CA THR A 25 6.13 5.38 -1.99
C THR A 25 5.75 4.11 -1.26
N ILE A 26 4.65 4.18 -0.52
CA ILE A 26 4.05 3.04 0.16
C ILE A 26 2.70 2.80 -0.49
N ARG A 27 2.54 1.64 -1.12
CA ARG A 27 1.28 1.21 -1.75
C ARG A 27 0.73 0.00 -1.00
N THR A 28 -0.48 0.15 -0.49
CA THR A 28 -1.19 -0.90 0.28
C THR A 28 -2.61 -1.05 -0.23
N VAL A 29 -3.15 -2.25 -0.07
CA VAL A 29 -4.51 -2.60 -0.50
C VAL A 29 -5.56 -2.38 0.61
N SER A 30 -5.12 -2.07 1.83
CA SER A 30 -5.99 -1.82 2.97
C SER A 30 -5.37 -0.81 3.94
N GLU A 31 -6.22 0.00 4.57
CA GLU A 31 -5.80 1.07 5.49
C GLU A 31 -5.10 0.51 6.73
N ARG A 32 -5.64 -0.58 7.30
CA ARG A 32 -5.00 -1.26 8.44
C ARG A 32 -3.59 -1.73 8.13
N THR A 33 -3.31 -2.16 6.90
CA THR A 33 -1.95 -2.56 6.50
C THR A 33 -1.06 -1.33 6.35
N ARG A 34 -1.60 -0.21 5.88
CA ARG A 34 -0.88 1.05 5.75
C ARG A 34 -0.36 1.55 7.10
N GLU A 35 -1.22 1.56 8.11
CA GLU A 35 -0.86 2.03 9.47
C GLU A 35 0.22 1.14 10.09
N ARG A 36 0.05 -0.18 10.03
CA ARG A 36 1.05 -1.14 10.54
C ARG A 36 2.41 -0.99 9.87
N VAL A 37 2.41 -0.79 8.55
CA VAL A 37 3.65 -0.56 7.79
C VAL A 37 4.28 0.76 8.21
N LEU A 38 3.49 1.81 8.42
CA LEU A 38 3.98 3.11 8.84
C LEU A 38 4.68 3.06 10.20
N GLU A 39 4.01 2.50 11.20
CA GLU A 39 4.56 2.32 12.54
C GLU A 39 5.85 1.48 12.51
N GLY A 40 5.85 0.44 11.69
CA GLY A 40 7.03 -0.41 11.49
C GLY A 40 8.21 0.37 10.90
N VAL A 41 7.97 1.17 9.84
CA VAL A 41 9.01 1.99 9.20
C VAL A 41 9.56 3.03 10.17
N GLU A 42 8.69 3.75 10.89
CA GLU A 42 9.12 4.78 11.83
C GLU A 42 10.00 4.19 12.95
N ARG A 43 9.57 3.04 13.51
CA ARG A 43 10.35 2.32 14.52
C ARG A 43 11.72 1.87 13.98
N LEU A 44 11.76 1.31 12.77
CA LEU A 44 13.00 0.85 12.16
C LEU A 44 13.96 2.01 11.89
N VAL A 45 13.47 3.10 11.33
CA VAL A 45 14.30 4.28 11.02
C VAL A 45 14.88 4.88 12.30
N LYS A 46 14.08 5.08 13.35
CA LYS A 46 14.57 5.59 14.64
C LYS A 46 15.59 4.64 15.27
N GLY A 47 15.36 3.32 15.22
CA GLY A 47 16.28 2.33 15.75
C GLY A 47 17.62 2.29 15.01
N LEU A 48 17.59 2.33 13.68
CA LEU A 48 18.79 2.40 12.84
C LEU A 48 19.55 3.69 13.09
N ALA A 49 18.86 4.83 13.13
CA ALA A 49 19.47 6.13 13.41
C ALA A 49 20.19 6.13 14.77
N ALA A 50 19.50 5.70 15.83
CA ALA A 50 20.07 5.59 17.16
C ALA A 50 21.29 4.64 17.22
N ALA A 51 21.24 3.51 16.51
CA ALA A 51 22.35 2.56 16.46
C ALA A 51 23.60 3.14 15.75
N HIS A 52 23.40 4.02 14.78
CA HIS A 52 24.48 4.68 14.05
C HIS A 52 24.88 6.05 14.64
N GLY A 53 24.31 6.46 15.78
CA GLY A 53 24.57 7.77 16.38
C GLY A 53 24.06 8.94 15.54
N ALA A 54 23.06 8.70 14.69
CA ALA A 54 22.46 9.69 13.80
C ALA A 54 21.02 10.00 14.24
N GLU A 55 20.49 11.10 13.72
CA GLU A 55 19.08 11.45 13.84
C GLU A 55 18.39 11.25 12.48
N ALA A 56 17.16 10.72 12.51
CA ALA A 56 16.37 10.51 11.31
C ALA A 56 14.93 10.94 11.53
N GLU A 57 14.42 11.77 10.63
CA GLU A 57 13.04 12.22 10.61
C GLU A 57 12.28 11.53 9.47
N VAL A 58 11.11 10.96 9.78
CA VAL A 58 10.23 10.34 8.79
C VAL A 58 8.99 11.21 8.63
N LYS A 59 8.86 11.86 7.47
CA LYS A 59 7.66 12.63 7.10
C LYS A 59 6.80 11.84 6.12
N LEU A 60 5.57 11.51 6.53
CA LEU A 60 4.61 10.87 5.63
C LEU A 60 3.68 11.90 5.00
N ILE A 61 3.75 12.03 3.68
CA ILE A 61 2.77 12.78 2.91
C ILE A 61 1.58 11.85 2.62
N ARG A 62 0.47 12.05 3.32
CA ARG A 62 -0.76 11.29 3.07
C ARG A 62 -1.38 11.74 1.73
N GLY A 63 -1.15 10.96 0.67
CA GLY A 63 -1.91 11.07 -0.57
C GLY A 63 -3.34 10.54 -0.45
N TYR A 64 -4.05 10.47 -1.58
CA TYR A 64 -5.46 10.05 -1.72
C TYR A 64 -5.79 8.76 -0.94
N PRO A 65 -7.01 8.65 -0.38
CA PRO A 65 -7.47 7.47 0.34
C PRO A 65 -7.38 6.22 -0.54
N VAL A 66 -7.11 5.07 0.09
CA VAL A 66 -7.01 3.81 -0.65
C VAL A 66 -8.34 3.55 -1.33
N THR A 67 -8.32 3.36 -2.65
CA THR A 67 -9.52 2.98 -3.38
C THR A 67 -9.86 1.53 -3.01
N VAL A 68 -10.77 1.36 -2.05
CA VAL A 68 -11.35 0.06 -1.74
C VAL A 68 -12.28 -0.34 -2.88
N THR A 69 -11.80 -1.17 -3.79
CA THR A 69 -12.66 -1.81 -4.78
C THR A 69 -13.55 -2.82 -4.05
N MET A 70 -14.81 -2.44 -3.78
CA MET A 70 -15.85 -3.39 -3.38
C MET A 70 -15.97 -4.45 -4.48
N THR A 71 -15.82 -5.73 -4.09
CA THR A 71 -15.93 -6.86 -5.01
C THR A 71 -17.36 -6.94 -5.56
N ARG A 72 -17.57 -6.43 -6.77
CA ARG A 72 -18.73 -6.82 -7.58
C ARG A 72 -18.33 -8.09 -8.29
N ALA A 73 -18.76 -9.23 -7.73
CA ALA A 73 -18.72 -10.52 -8.40
C ALA A 73 -19.21 -10.34 -9.85
N SER A 74 -18.34 -10.59 -10.83
CA SER A 74 -18.78 -10.71 -12.22
C SER A 74 -19.52 -12.04 -12.34
N PRO A 75 -20.81 -12.08 -12.69
CA PRO A 75 -21.45 -13.35 -12.98
C PRO A 75 -20.80 -13.90 -14.25
N ARG A 76 -20.08 -15.02 -14.13
CA ARG A 76 -19.72 -15.83 -15.30
C ARG A 76 -21.03 -16.29 -15.91
N SER A 77 -21.33 -15.80 -17.10
CA SER A 77 -22.49 -16.23 -17.90
C SER A 77 -22.33 -17.71 -18.29
N PRO A 78 -23.27 -18.61 -17.96
CA PRO A 78 -23.35 -19.90 -18.61
C PRO A 78 -24.17 -19.73 -19.89
N LEU A 79 -23.49 -19.74 -21.04
CA LEU A 79 -24.11 -20.00 -22.33
C LEU A 79 -24.50 -21.49 -22.37
N THR A 80 -25.74 -21.81 -22.02
CA THR A 80 -26.52 -22.89 -22.67
C THR A 80 -28.01 -22.76 -22.31
N SER A 81 -28.85 -22.72 -23.34
CA SER A 81 -30.32 -22.72 -23.32
C SER A 81 -30.80 -23.82 -24.27
N PRO A 82 -32.11 -24.19 -24.34
CA PRO A 82 -33.19 -24.45 -23.36
C PRO A 82 -33.81 -25.87 -23.68
N PRO A 83 -35.13 -26.24 -23.53
CA PRO A 83 -36.30 -25.66 -22.86
C PRO A 83 -37.21 -26.65 -22.04
N SER A 84 -38.18 -26.05 -21.32
CA SER A 84 -39.57 -26.52 -21.06
C SER A 84 -39.87 -27.77 -20.19
N CYS A 85 -40.43 -27.53 -19.00
CA CYS A 85 -41.56 -28.24 -18.33
C CYS A 85 -41.50 -27.91 -16.82
N SER A 86 -42.55 -27.64 -16.04
CA SER A 86 -43.99 -27.72 -16.23
C SER A 86 -44.70 -26.98 -15.08
N ALA A 87 -45.77 -26.26 -15.43
CA ALA A 87 -47.06 -26.17 -14.73
C ALA A 87 -47.21 -25.64 -13.28
N ARG A 88 -48.10 -24.62 -13.21
CA ARG A 88 -49.23 -24.42 -12.26
C ARG A 88 -48.90 -23.91 -10.84
N SER A 89 -49.24 -22.67 -10.51
CA SER A 89 -50.57 -22.08 -10.17
C SER A 89 -51.06 -22.42 -8.75
N GLY A 90 -51.13 -21.40 -7.89
CA GLY A 90 -52.03 -21.35 -6.72
C GLY A 90 -51.38 -21.52 -5.35
N CYS A 91 -51.16 -20.41 -4.63
CA CYS A 91 -51.31 -20.32 -3.18
C CYS A 91 -51.47 -18.84 -2.77
N ALA A 92 -52.62 -18.55 -2.15
CA ALA A 92 -53.19 -17.28 -1.69
C ALA A 92 -53.80 -16.36 -2.77
#